data_AF-A0AAJ5RKU3-F1
#
_entry.id   AF-A0AAJ5RKU3-F1
#
_cell.length_a   1.000
_cell.length_b   1.000
_cell.length_c   1.000
_cell.angle_alpha   90.00
_cell.angle_beta   90.00
_cell.angle_gamma   90.00
#
_symmetry.space_group_name_H-M   'P 1'
#
loop_
_entity.id
_entity.type
_entity.pdbx_description
1 polymer ?
#
loop_
_entity_poly.entity_id
_entity_poly.type
_entity_poly.pdbx_seq_one_letter_code
_entity_poly.pdbx_strand_id
1 'polypeptide(L)'
;MSFNKVDSNVDLSLFDINSRRKSAKKFGFNEESNTRNIKVNHAMKIVNQQWKLLGLRPSTIDSYNYNFSKFVEVTNVVYLHEINNDKIYEYLSSFKDVRDTTLKGRLKQISAVLARFYDNGWFSVGFLEKH
;
A
#
# COMPACT_ATOMS: atom_id res chain seq x y z
N MET A 1 -16.41 35.24 3.85
CA MET A 1 -15.53 34.58 2.86
C MET A 1 -16.10 33.20 2.60
N SER A 2 -16.44 32.93 1.34
CA SER A 2 -17.07 31.67 0.90
C SER A 2 -16.05 30.54 0.95
N PHE A 3 -16.39 29.42 1.61
CA PHE A 3 -15.54 28.23 1.64
C PHE A 3 -15.67 27.47 0.32
N ASN A 4 -14.62 27.47 -0.49
CA ASN A 4 -14.54 26.60 -1.65
C ASN A 4 -14.35 25.16 -1.16
N LYS A 5 -15.35 24.31 -1.39
CA LYS A 5 -15.22 22.85 -1.32
C LYS A 5 -14.14 22.44 -2.33
N VAL A 6 -13.08 21.79 -1.86
CA VAL A 6 -12.12 21.13 -2.74
C VAL A 6 -12.81 19.87 -3.27
N ASP A 7 -13.16 19.88 -4.55
CA ASP A 7 -13.69 18.71 -5.25
C ASP A 7 -12.59 17.65 -5.36
N SER A 8 -12.61 16.67 -4.46
CA SER A 8 -11.70 15.53 -4.46
C SER A 8 -12.05 14.51 -5.55
N ASN A 9 -11.97 14.91 -6.82
CA ASN A 9 -12.00 14.01 -7.96
C ASN A 9 -10.57 13.51 -8.26
N VAL A 10 -10.04 12.69 -7.35
CA VAL A 10 -8.84 11.90 -7.63
C VAL A 10 -9.28 10.70 -8.46
N ASP A 11 -8.96 10.71 -9.75
CA ASP A 11 -9.22 9.59 -10.65
C ASP A 11 -8.47 8.33 -10.19
N LEU A 12 -9.23 7.40 -9.58
CA LEU A 12 -8.74 6.14 -9.04
C LEU A 12 -8.42 5.11 -10.14
N SER A 13 -8.77 5.37 -11.41
CA SER A 13 -8.44 4.46 -12.53
C SER A 13 -6.92 4.33 -12.77
N LEU A 14 -6.13 5.27 -12.24
CA LEU A 14 -4.65 5.21 -12.23
C LEU A 14 -4.07 4.16 -11.27
N PHE A 15 -4.89 3.58 -10.37
CA PHE A 15 -4.48 2.51 -9.45
C PHE A 15 -4.63 1.11 -10.07
N ASP A 16 -4.96 1.01 -11.37
CA ASP A 16 -5.20 -0.27 -12.01
C ASP A 16 -3.89 -1.08 -12.19
N ILE A 17 -3.59 -1.89 -11.17
CA ILE A 17 -2.44 -2.81 -11.05
C ILE A 17 -2.36 -3.80 -12.21
N ASN A 18 -3.44 -3.90 -12.97
CA ASN A 18 -3.63 -4.75 -14.13
C ASN A 18 -2.60 -4.50 -15.26
N SER A 19 -1.99 -3.32 -15.32
CA SER A 19 -0.90 -3.04 -16.28
C SER A 19 0.43 -3.75 -15.94
N ARG A 20 0.58 -4.28 -14.70
CA ARG A 20 1.79 -5.00 -14.22
C ARG A 20 1.67 -6.54 -14.29
N ARG A 21 0.59 -7.07 -14.88
CA ARG A 21 0.22 -8.50 -14.93
C ARG A 21 1.16 -9.45 -15.71
N LYS A 22 2.22 -8.98 -16.37
CA LYS A 22 3.10 -9.87 -17.13
C LYS A 22 4.19 -10.47 -16.24
N SER A 23 3.86 -11.54 -15.50
CA SER A 23 4.74 -12.61 -14.98
C SER A 23 4.49 -13.00 -13.50
N ALA A 24 3.33 -13.58 -13.18
CA ALA A 24 3.18 -14.34 -11.94
C ALA A 24 2.98 -15.82 -12.26
N LYS A 25 4.06 -16.60 -12.09
CA LYS A 25 4.07 -18.06 -12.25
C LYS A 25 3.32 -18.69 -11.08
N LYS A 26 2.35 -19.55 -11.41
CA LYS A 26 1.49 -20.33 -10.51
C LYS A 26 2.35 -21.12 -9.50
N PHE A 27 2.33 -20.73 -8.23
CA PHE A 27 2.77 -21.61 -7.13
C PHE A 27 1.56 -21.85 -6.24
N GLY A 28 1.09 -23.09 -6.22
CA GLY A 28 -0.06 -23.49 -5.43
C GLY A 28 0.28 -23.53 -3.96
N PHE A 29 -0.51 -22.83 -3.16
CA PHE A 29 -0.66 -23.12 -1.74
C PHE A 29 -2.16 -23.08 -1.41
N ASN A 30 -2.70 -24.25 -1.04
CA ASN A 30 -3.88 -24.32 -0.18
C ASN A 30 -3.45 -23.77 1.18
N GLU A 31 -4.13 -22.74 1.70
CA GLU A 31 -4.44 -22.56 3.14
C GLU A 31 -5.11 -21.19 3.36
N GLU A 32 -6.44 -21.20 3.44
CA GLU A 32 -7.29 -20.05 3.75
C GLU A 32 -7.20 -19.56 5.21
N SER A 33 -6.30 -20.12 6.04
CA SER A 33 -6.33 -19.95 7.50
C SER A 33 -5.14 -19.26 8.16
N ASN A 34 -4.02 -18.96 7.48
CA ASN A 34 -2.83 -18.41 8.15
C ASN A 34 -2.41 -16.99 7.72
N THR A 35 -2.87 -16.49 6.58
CA THR A 35 -2.50 -15.14 6.08
C THR A 35 -3.11 -14.01 6.92
N ARG A 36 -4.21 -14.26 7.65
CA ARG A 36 -4.85 -13.26 8.53
C ARG A 36 -3.94 -12.78 9.66
N ASN A 37 -2.94 -13.54 10.08
CA ASN A 37 -2.13 -13.20 11.27
C ASN A 37 -0.76 -12.58 10.96
N ILE A 38 -0.49 -12.22 9.70
CA ILE A 38 0.79 -11.59 9.34
C ILE A 38 0.81 -10.16 9.86
N LYS A 39 1.73 -9.87 10.79
CA LYS A 39 1.96 -8.50 11.28
C LYS A 39 2.63 -7.65 10.22
N VAL A 40 2.20 -6.39 10.10
CA VAL A 40 2.74 -5.43 9.13
C VAL A 40 4.26 -5.26 9.28
N ASN A 41 4.74 -5.21 10.52
CA ASN A 41 6.18 -5.06 10.80
C ASN A 41 7.02 -6.26 10.30
N HIS A 42 6.46 -7.47 10.36
CA HIS A 42 7.11 -8.68 9.90
C HIS A 42 7.17 -8.70 8.36
N ALA A 43 6.04 -8.40 7.72
CA ALA A 43 5.95 -8.26 6.28
C ALA A 43 6.95 -7.23 5.72
N MET A 44 7.07 -6.06 6.37
CA MET A 44 8.03 -5.03 5.95
C MET A 44 9.49 -5.46 6.09
N LYS A 45 9.85 -6.25 7.11
CA LYS A 45 11.21 -6.78 7.23
C LYS A 45 11.57 -7.66 6.03
N ILE A 46 10.66 -8.54 5.62
CA ILE A 46 10.82 -9.41 4.46
C ILE A 46 10.93 -8.58 3.18
N VAL A 47 10.01 -7.65 2.94
CA VAL A 47 10.03 -6.78 1.75
C VAL A 47 11.33 -5.97 1.66
N ASN A 48 11.80 -5.43 2.78
CA ASN A 48 13.07 -4.68 2.82
C ASN A 48 14.28 -5.56 2.46
N GLN A 49 14.31 -6.82 2.91
CA GLN A 49 15.35 -7.77 2.50
C GLN A 49 15.26 -8.07 1.00
N GLN A 50 14.06 -8.30 0.47
CA GLN A 50 13.84 -8.54 -0.96
C GLN A 50 14.30 -7.34 -1.80
N TRP A 51 13.94 -6.12 -1.43
CA TRP A 51 14.38 -4.92 -2.16
C TRP A 51 15.90 -4.71 -2.12
N LYS A 52 16.55 -5.01 -1.00
CA LYS A 52 18.02 -4.99 -0.92
C LYS A 52 18.64 -6.00 -1.89
N LEU A 53 18.13 -7.24 -1.93
CA LEU A 53 18.59 -8.27 -2.86
C LEU A 53 18.36 -7.90 -4.34
N LEU A 54 17.28 -7.18 -4.62
CA LEU A 54 16.97 -6.65 -5.96
C LEU A 54 17.77 -5.38 -6.33
N GLY A 55 18.66 -4.90 -5.44
CA GLY A 55 19.50 -3.73 -5.71
C GLY A 55 18.75 -2.39 -5.69
N LEU A 56 17.61 -2.32 -5.01
CA LEU A 56 16.90 -1.05 -4.87
C LEU A 56 17.74 -0.05 -4.06
N ARG A 57 17.76 1.22 -4.49
CA ARG A 57 18.55 2.26 -3.80
C ARG A 57 18.11 2.36 -2.33
N PRO A 58 19.06 2.41 -1.37
CA PRO A 58 18.72 2.54 0.05
C PRO A 58 17.78 3.71 0.35
N SER A 59 18.02 4.87 -0.25
CA SER A 59 17.17 6.06 -0.07
C SER A 59 15.74 5.87 -0.57
N THR A 60 15.52 5.02 -1.57
CA THR A 60 14.18 4.65 -2.03
C THR A 60 13.48 3.75 -1.01
N ILE A 61 14.20 2.76 -0.47
CA ILE A 61 13.69 1.89 0.60
C ILE A 61 13.33 2.73 1.83
N ASP A 62 14.18 3.67 2.23
CA ASP A 62 13.95 4.57 3.36
C ASP A 62 12.71 5.45 3.14
N SER A 63 12.55 6.00 1.94
CA SER A 63 11.38 6.80 1.58
C SER A 63 10.08 5.98 1.61
N TYR A 64 10.12 4.73 1.15
CA TYR A 64 8.98 3.82 1.21
C TYR A 64 8.64 3.45 2.65
N ASN A 65 9.65 3.09 3.45
CA ASN A 65 9.49 2.78 4.88
C ASN A 65 8.90 3.96 5.66
N TYR A 66 9.41 5.17 5.45
CA TYR A 66 8.91 6.36 6.15
C TYR A 66 7.44 6.64 5.85
N ASN A 67 7.04 6.62 4.57
CA ASN A 67 5.65 6.91 4.22
C ASN A 67 4.70 5.79 4.64
N PHE A 68 5.13 4.54 4.52
CA PHE A 68 4.33 3.40 4.95
C PHE A 68 4.24 3.30 6.48
N SER A 69 5.29 3.65 7.23
CA SER A 69 5.21 3.72 8.70
C SER A 69 4.24 4.79 9.15
N LYS A 70 4.21 5.95 8.48
CA LYS A 70 3.21 6.99 8.77
C LYS A 70 1.79 6.54 8.48
N PHE A 71 1.58 5.78 7.42
CA PHE A 71 0.29 5.14 7.16
C PHE A 71 -0.11 4.22 8.32
N VAL A 72 0.78 3.34 8.76
CA VAL A 72 0.54 2.41 9.88
C VAL A 72 0.27 3.15 11.20
N GLU A 73 1.06 4.18 11.50
CA GLU A 73 0.93 5.00 12.72
C GLU A 73 -0.43 5.71 12.79
N VAL A 74 -0.89 6.28 11.67
CA VAL A 74 -2.17 7.00 11.62
C VAL A 74 -3.34 6.03 11.72
N THR A 75 -3.27 4.90 11.01
CA THR A 75 -4.39 3.95 10.87
C THR A 75 -4.46 2.89 11.96
N ASN A 76 -3.42 2.80 12.79
CA ASN A 76 -3.23 1.80 13.84
C ASN A 76 -3.35 0.34 13.35
N VAL A 77 -2.97 0.08 12.10
CA VAL A 77 -2.99 -1.27 11.52
C VAL A 77 -1.84 -2.10 12.07
N VAL A 78 -2.16 -3.24 12.67
CA VAL A 78 -1.21 -4.22 13.21
C VAL A 78 -1.00 -5.38 12.26
N TYR A 79 -2.07 -5.84 11.59
CA TYR A 79 -2.08 -7.01 10.71
C TYR A 79 -2.38 -6.64 9.26
N LEU A 80 -1.84 -7.41 8.31
CA LEU A 80 -2.02 -7.12 6.88
C LEU A 80 -3.50 -7.11 6.44
N HIS A 81 -4.33 -7.98 7.01
CA HIS A 81 -5.76 -8.07 6.67
C HIS A 81 -6.59 -6.85 7.10
N GLU A 82 -6.06 -6.00 7.99
CA GLU A 82 -6.72 -4.77 8.44
C GLU A 82 -6.52 -3.61 7.46
N ILE A 83 -5.53 -3.71 6.57
CA ILE A 83 -5.34 -2.74 5.49
C ILE A 83 -6.51 -2.91 4.53
N ASN A 84 -7.26 -1.84 4.27
CA ASN A 84 -8.37 -1.74 3.32
C ASN A 84 -8.55 -0.30 2.84
N ASN A 85 -9.50 -0.07 1.93
CA ASN A 85 -9.77 1.27 1.39
C ASN A 85 -10.13 2.27 2.48
N ASP A 86 -10.87 1.85 3.51
CA ASP A 86 -11.23 2.72 4.64
C ASP A 86 -9.96 3.22 5.36
N LYS A 87 -8.97 2.35 5.55
CA LYS A 87 -7.67 2.75 6.12
C LYS A 87 -6.89 3.70 5.21
N ILE A 88 -6.99 3.54 3.90
CA ILE A 88 -6.37 4.48 2.93
C ILE A 88 -7.06 5.85 3.04
N TYR A 89 -8.39 5.90 3.08
CA TYR A 89 -9.13 7.15 3.25
C TYR A 89 -8.87 7.80 4.61
N GLU A 90 -8.82 7.03 5.69
CA GLU A 90 -8.43 7.48 7.03
C GLU A 90 -7.07 8.19 6.97
N TYR A 91 -6.06 7.56 6.38
CA TYR A 91 -4.74 8.16 6.22
C TYR A 91 -4.77 9.45 5.39
N LEU A 92 -5.48 9.48 4.26
CA LEU A 92 -5.56 10.67 3.40
C LEU A 92 -6.28 11.83 4.11
N SER A 93 -7.35 11.53 4.83
CA SER A 93 -8.12 12.52 5.58
C SER A 93 -7.34 13.10 6.79
N SER A 94 -6.28 12.41 7.24
CA SER A 94 -5.44 12.89 8.35
C SER A 94 -4.59 14.11 8.01
N PHE A 95 -4.40 14.41 6.72
CA PHE A 95 -3.62 15.58 6.27
C PHE A 95 -4.49 16.84 6.24
N LYS A 96 -4.04 17.89 6.92
CA LYS A 96 -4.57 19.26 6.76
C LYS A 96 -3.72 20.02 5.74
N ASP A 97 -4.36 20.66 4.78
CA ASP A 97 -3.75 21.63 3.86
C ASP A 97 -2.50 21.12 3.10
N VAL A 98 -2.52 19.85 2.66
CA VAL A 98 -1.45 19.25 1.85
C VAL A 98 -1.84 19.24 0.37
N ARG A 99 -0.92 19.66 -0.50
CA ARG A 99 -1.12 19.61 -1.97
C ARG A 99 -1.36 18.19 -2.46
N ASP A 100 -2.27 18.04 -3.42
CA ASP A 100 -2.59 16.77 -4.07
C ASP A 100 -1.38 16.03 -4.64
N THR A 101 -0.39 16.76 -5.16
CA THR A 101 0.84 16.17 -5.69
C THR A 101 1.65 15.45 -4.61
N THR A 102 1.69 16.00 -3.40
CA THR A 102 2.31 15.37 -2.23
C THR A 102 1.53 14.12 -1.83
N LEU A 103 0.19 14.19 -1.77
CA LEU A 103 -0.67 13.05 -1.43
C LEU A 103 -0.51 11.91 -2.44
N LYS A 104 -0.52 12.22 -3.75
CA LYS A 104 -0.25 11.25 -4.83
C LYS A 104 1.13 10.60 -4.69
N GLY A 105 2.15 11.38 -4.33
CA GLY A 105 3.49 10.85 -4.05
C GLY A 105 3.50 9.83 -2.91
N ARG A 106 2.84 10.14 -1.79
CA ARG A 106 2.72 9.23 -0.63
C ARG A 106 1.97 7.94 -1.01
N LEU A 107 0.83 8.07 -1.69
CA LEU A 107 0.05 6.94 -2.16
C LEU A 107 0.81 6.04 -3.11
N LYS A 108 1.62 6.61 -4.02
CA LYS A 108 2.46 5.83 -4.92
C LYS A 108 3.46 4.95 -4.15
N GLN A 109 4.04 5.48 -3.07
CA GLN A 109 5.00 4.75 -2.24
C GLN A 109 4.31 3.67 -1.39
N ILE A 110 3.15 3.97 -0.82
CA ILE A 110 2.31 2.97 -0.13
C ILE A 110 1.91 1.85 -1.10
N SER A 111 1.49 2.20 -2.31
CA SER A 111 1.12 1.23 -3.36
C SER A 111 2.30 0.34 -3.78
N ALA A 112 3.54 0.86 -3.74
CA ALA A 112 4.72 0.05 -4.01
C ALA A 112 4.94 -1.02 -2.93
N VAL A 113 4.67 -0.69 -1.66
CA VAL A 113 4.70 -1.66 -0.55
C VAL A 113 3.59 -2.70 -0.71
N LEU A 114 2.34 -2.27 -0.93
CA LEU A 114 1.19 -3.17 -1.05
C LEU A 114 1.34 -4.12 -2.23
N ALA A 115 1.91 -3.66 -3.35
CA ALA A 115 2.24 -4.53 -4.48
C ALA A 115 3.21 -5.65 -4.08
N ARG A 116 4.19 -5.38 -3.21
CA ARG A 116 5.08 -6.44 -2.70
C ARG A 116 4.38 -7.40 -1.77
N PHE A 117 3.45 -6.93 -0.94
CA PHE A 117 2.66 -7.84 -0.11
C PHE A 117 1.78 -8.76 -0.97
N TYR A 118 1.22 -8.23 -2.06
CA TYR A 118 0.50 -9.02 -3.05
C TYR A 118 1.41 -10.02 -3.79
N ASP A 119 2.60 -9.60 -4.24
CA ASP A 119 3.58 -10.49 -4.89
C ASP A 119 4.01 -11.66 -3.99
N ASN A 120 4.00 -11.44 -2.67
CA ASN A 120 4.28 -12.47 -1.66
C ASN A 120 3.05 -13.35 -1.32
N GLY A 121 1.89 -13.11 -1.95
CA GLY A 121 0.65 -13.87 -1.72
C GLY A 121 -0.04 -13.56 -0.39
N TRP A 122 0.27 -12.44 0.26
CA TRP A 122 -0.31 -12.08 1.56
C TRP A 122 -1.65 -11.34 1.45
N PHE A 123 -1.98 -10.85 0.25
CA PHE A 123 -3.32 -10.36 -0.10
C PHE A 123 -3.98 -11.33 -1.08
N SER A 124 -5.26 -11.63 -0.87
CA SER A 124 -6.05 -12.36 -1.86
C SER A 124 -6.37 -11.47 -3.06
N VAL A 125 -6.41 -12.10 -4.24
CA VAL A 125 -6.81 -11.46 -5.50
C VAL A 125 -8.21 -10.88 -5.32
N GLY A 126 -8.35 -9.56 -5.43
CA GLY A 126 -9.61 -8.84 -5.20
C GLY A 126 -9.53 -7.66 -4.24
N PHE A 127 -8.43 -7.51 -3.48
CA PHE A 127 -8.23 -6.38 -2.57
C PHE A 127 -8.26 -5.00 -3.26
N LEU A 128 -7.89 -4.95 -4.53
CA LEU A 128 -7.78 -3.71 -5.33
C LEU A 128 -8.68 -3.72 -6.57
N GLU A 129 -9.54 -4.74 -6.73
CA GLU A 129 -10.33 -4.99 -7.94
C GLU A 129 -11.83 -4.67 -7.76
N LYS A 130 -12.24 -4.24 -6.56
CA LYS A 130 -13.58 -3.70 -6.32
C LYS A 130 -13.46 -2.28 -5.79
N HIS A 131 -14.00 -1.35 -6.58
CA HIS A 131 -14.24 0.08 -6.34
C HIS A 131 -13.16 1.02 -6.89
#